data_AF-A0A432F597-F1
#
_entry.id   AF-A0A432F597-F1
#
_cell.length_a   1.000
_cell.length_b   1.000
_cell.length_c   1.000
_cell.angle_alpha   90.00
_cell.angle_beta   90.00
_cell.angle_gamma   90.00
#
_symmetry.space_group_name_H-M   'P 1'
#
loop_
_entity.id
_entity.type
_entity.pdbx_description
1 polymer ?
#
loop_
_entity_poly.entity_id
_entity_poly.type
_entity_poly.pdbx_seq_one_letter_code
_entity_poly.pdbx_strand_id
1 'polypeptide(L)'
;MSSSKSQPYREIPYNYTSFSDREIVIRVLGNRAWQILEELREKRATGLSSHMLLELLGDMWMVMRNPYIQDDLLNNKKRRDSLISTMQERLERIRARADGNKKTIELVDIGAQSIAKFGKWFGDYYDLRKKAKRKFRAITPKDNILFDGLARVSHVTDATDWRVELPFVVLTPDSEAEIAALVKTCISLGLTVIPRGGGTGYTGGAIPLDAMSAVINTEKL
;
A
#
# COMPACT_ATOMS: atom_id res chain seq x y z
N MET A 1 -30.58 1.03 -27.88
CA MET A 1 -29.22 1.61 -27.90
C MET A 1 -28.81 1.91 -26.48
N SER A 2 -28.12 0.99 -25.81
CA SER A 2 -27.66 1.21 -24.42
C SER A 2 -26.17 1.50 -24.45
N SER A 3 -25.83 2.73 -24.09
CA SER A 3 -24.50 3.28 -23.87
C SER A 3 -23.54 2.24 -23.31
N SER A 4 -22.54 1.83 -24.11
CA SER A 4 -21.33 1.19 -23.59
C SER A 4 -20.67 2.16 -22.62
N LYS A 5 -20.93 2.01 -21.33
CA LYS A 5 -20.14 2.65 -20.28
C LYS A 5 -18.72 2.11 -20.45
N SER A 6 -17.88 2.85 -21.17
CA SER A 6 -16.45 2.60 -21.18
C SER A 6 -16.02 2.58 -19.72
N GLN A 7 -15.40 1.47 -19.29
CA GLN A 7 -14.73 1.47 -17.99
C GLN A 7 -13.84 2.71 -17.93
N PRO A 8 -13.77 3.44 -16.80
CA PRO A 8 -12.86 4.56 -16.68
C PRO A 8 -11.46 4.04 -16.98
N TYR A 9 -10.85 4.58 -18.04
CA TYR A 9 -9.52 4.22 -18.50
C TYR A 9 -8.54 4.39 -17.32
N ARG A 10 -7.88 3.29 -16.96
CA ARG A 10 -6.83 3.26 -15.93
C ARG A 10 -5.49 3.41 -16.63
N GLU A 11 -4.74 4.45 -16.29
CA GLU A 11 -3.39 4.70 -16.78
C GLU A 11 -2.34 4.06 -15.87
N ILE A 12 -2.62 3.94 -14.57
CA ILE A 12 -1.73 3.25 -13.64
C ILE A 12 -1.95 1.73 -13.79
N PRO A 13 -0.93 0.97 -14.20
CA PRO A 13 -1.06 -0.47 -14.36
C PRO A 13 -1.23 -1.17 -13.02
N TYR A 14 -1.79 -2.39 -13.05
CA TYR A 14 -1.96 -3.27 -11.89
C TYR A 14 -2.82 -2.71 -10.75
N ASN A 15 -3.63 -1.69 -11.00
CA ASN A 15 -4.54 -1.17 -9.99
C ASN A 15 -5.81 -2.04 -9.87
N TYR A 16 -5.79 -2.98 -8.92
CA TYR A 16 -6.96 -3.78 -8.51
C TYR A 16 -7.64 -3.22 -7.24
N THR A 17 -7.25 -2.03 -6.78
CA THR A 17 -7.80 -1.40 -5.58
C THR A 17 -9.01 -0.54 -5.92
N SER A 18 -9.75 -0.12 -4.89
CA SER A 18 -10.89 0.77 -5.07
C SER A 18 -10.51 2.24 -5.28
N PHE A 19 -9.21 2.58 -5.33
CA PHE A 19 -8.75 3.94 -5.57
C PHE A 19 -8.71 4.31 -7.05
N SER A 20 -9.09 5.54 -7.38
CA SER A 20 -8.83 6.19 -8.67
C SER A 20 -7.34 6.46 -8.90
N ASP A 21 -6.94 6.69 -10.15
CA ASP A 21 -5.52 6.99 -10.46
C ASP A 21 -5.07 8.29 -9.80
N ARG A 22 -5.96 9.29 -9.77
CA ARG A 22 -5.78 10.54 -9.01
C ARG A 22 -5.46 10.25 -7.54
N GLU A 23 -6.26 9.39 -6.92
CA GLU A 23 -6.09 9.04 -5.51
C GLU A 23 -4.77 8.32 -5.22
N ILE A 24 -4.30 7.49 -6.16
CA ILE A 24 -3.00 6.82 -6.05
C ILE A 24 -1.86 7.82 -6.20
N VAL A 25 -1.90 8.66 -7.25
CA VAL A 25 -0.89 9.71 -7.46
C VAL A 25 -0.78 10.60 -6.23
N ILE A 26 -1.91 11.06 -5.67
CA ILE A 26 -1.88 11.93 -4.49
C ILE A 26 -1.29 11.22 -3.28
N ARG A 27 -1.60 9.94 -3.07
CA ARG A 27 -1.07 9.17 -1.94
C ARG A 27 0.43 8.91 -2.03
N VAL A 28 0.92 8.62 -3.23
CA VAL A 28 2.33 8.20 -3.43
C VAL A 28 3.25 9.38 -3.77
N LEU A 29 2.77 10.34 -4.56
CA LEU A 29 3.55 11.46 -5.09
C LEU A 29 3.09 12.82 -4.56
N GLY A 30 1.87 12.93 -4.03
CA GLY A 30 1.32 14.17 -3.49
C GLY A 30 0.48 14.99 -4.48
N ASN A 31 -0.23 15.98 -3.95
CA ASN A 31 -1.14 16.84 -4.74
C ASN A 31 -0.43 17.58 -5.88
N ARG A 32 0.82 18.00 -5.65
CA ARG A 32 1.59 18.74 -6.66
C ARG A 32 1.88 17.89 -7.89
N ALA A 33 2.22 16.62 -7.71
CA ALA A 33 2.45 15.70 -8.83
C ALA A 33 1.19 15.52 -9.70
N TRP A 34 0.01 15.41 -9.07
CA TRP A 34 -1.26 15.34 -9.80
C TRP A 34 -1.52 16.59 -10.64
N GLN A 35 -1.32 17.78 -10.07
CA GLN A 35 -1.48 19.03 -10.83
C GLN A 35 -0.56 19.09 -12.05
N ILE A 36 0.71 18.69 -11.89
CA ILE A 36 1.66 18.66 -13.00
C ILE A 36 1.22 17.66 -14.07
N LEU A 37 0.77 16.47 -13.70
CA LEU A 37 0.28 15.46 -14.64
C LEU A 37 -0.91 15.98 -15.47
N GLU A 38 -1.86 16.66 -14.83
CA GLU A 38 -3.00 17.28 -15.52
C GLU A 38 -2.55 18.37 -16.50
N GLU A 39 -1.67 19.28 -16.07
CA GLU A 39 -1.10 20.32 -16.96
C GLU A 39 -0.35 19.73 -18.17
N LEU A 40 0.35 18.60 -17.97
CA LEU A 40 1.10 17.92 -19.04
C LEU A 40 0.17 17.17 -20.00
N ARG A 41 -0.97 16.64 -19.53
CA ARG A 41 -1.99 15.99 -20.38
C ARG A 41 -2.64 16.96 -21.34
N GLU A 42 -3.00 18.16 -20.85
CA GLU A 42 -3.63 19.20 -21.68
C GLU A 42 -2.74 19.65 -22.84
N LYS A 43 -1.42 19.68 -22.64
CA LYS A 43 -0.46 20.21 -23.62
C LYS A 43 -0.04 19.22 -24.71
N ARG A 44 -0.51 17.96 -24.69
CA ARG A 44 -0.26 16.86 -25.67
C ARG A 44 1.20 16.59 -26.10
N ALA A 45 2.19 17.32 -25.58
CA ALA A 45 3.59 17.26 -26.01
C ALA A 45 4.47 16.29 -25.19
N THR A 46 4.00 15.81 -24.03
CA THR A 46 4.80 15.00 -23.08
C THR A 46 4.12 13.70 -22.64
N GLY A 47 3.25 13.14 -23.47
CA GLY A 47 2.46 11.94 -23.14
C GLY A 47 3.31 10.72 -22.77
N LEU A 48 4.49 10.55 -23.39
CA LEU A 48 5.34 9.39 -23.13
C LEU A 48 6.02 9.44 -21.75
N SER A 49 6.61 10.57 -21.37
CA SER A 49 7.32 10.72 -20.09
C SER A 49 6.37 10.64 -18.89
N SER A 50 5.16 11.19 -19.03
CA SER A 50 4.11 11.07 -18.02
C SER A 50 3.59 9.64 -17.89
N HIS A 51 3.39 8.93 -19.01
CA HIS A 51 3.01 7.52 -18.99
C HIS A 51 4.05 6.64 -18.31
N MET A 52 5.34 6.81 -18.62
CA MET A 52 6.44 6.07 -17.99
C MET A 52 6.51 6.29 -16.47
N LEU A 53 6.13 7.48 -15.98
CA LEU A 53 6.04 7.75 -14.54
C LEU A 53 4.84 7.05 -13.90
N LEU A 54 3.70 6.96 -14.60
CA LEU A 54 2.54 6.21 -14.14
C LEU A 54 2.81 4.71 -14.09
N GLU A 55 3.61 4.16 -15.02
CA GLU A 55 4.09 2.78 -14.95
C GLU A 55 4.96 2.54 -13.70
N LEU A 56 5.93 3.42 -13.44
CA LEU A 56 6.79 3.33 -12.25
C LEU A 56 5.95 3.43 -10.96
N LEU A 57 4.95 4.30 -10.94
CA LEU A 57 3.99 4.41 -9.85
C LEU A 57 3.20 3.11 -9.67
N GLY A 58 2.80 2.45 -10.76
CA GLY A 58 2.15 1.15 -10.74
C GLY A 58 3.02 0.07 -10.08
N ASP A 59 4.32 0.03 -10.36
CA ASP A 59 5.26 -0.90 -9.71
C ASP A 59 5.29 -0.69 -8.19
N MET A 60 5.41 0.57 -7.74
CA MET A 60 5.38 0.91 -6.32
C MET A 60 4.04 0.52 -5.68
N TRP A 61 2.93 0.88 -6.34
CA TRP A 61 1.59 0.62 -5.85
C TRP A 61 1.30 -0.88 -5.71
N MET A 62 1.69 -1.67 -6.70
CA MET A 62 1.57 -3.13 -6.67
C MET A 62 2.24 -3.72 -5.43
N VAL A 63 3.46 -3.26 -5.11
CA VAL A 63 4.19 -3.72 -3.92
C VAL A 63 3.52 -3.24 -2.63
N MET A 64 3.06 -2.00 -2.58
CA MET A 64 2.36 -1.46 -1.41
C MET A 64 1.03 -2.18 -1.12
N ARG A 65 0.42 -2.82 -2.13
CA ARG A 65 -0.91 -3.43 -2.04
C ARG A 65 -0.91 -4.95 -2.05
N ASN A 66 0.22 -5.59 -2.31
CA ASN A 66 0.34 -7.05 -2.36
C ASN A 66 1.21 -7.58 -1.22
N PRO A 67 0.64 -8.24 -0.20
CA PRO A 67 1.42 -8.69 0.96
C PRO A 67 2.40 -9.81 0.62
N TYR A 68 2.16 -10.61 -0.42
CA TYR A 68 3.10 -11.65 -0.85
C TYR A 68 4.39 -11.04 -1.41
N ILE A 69 4.27 -9.95 -2.19
CA ILE A 69 5.42 -9.22 -2.71
C ILE A 69 6.14 -8.50 -1.55
N GLN A 70 5.38 -7.92 -0.61
CA GLN A 70 5.99 -7.32 0.60
C GLN A 70 6.81 -8.35 1.36
N ASP A 71 6.26 -9.52 1.63
CA ASP A 71 6.95 -10.57 2.39
C ASP A 71 8.21 -11.06 1.66
N ASP A 72 8.16 -11.25 0.33
CA ASP A 72 9.36 -11.60 -0.45
C ASP A 72 10.45 -10.53 -0.35
N LEU A 73 10.10 -9.26 -0.56
CA LEU A 73 11.05 -8.15 -0.54
C LEU A 73 11.58 -7.82 0.85
N LEU A 74 10.78 -8.01 1.91
CA LEU A 74 11.22 -7.86 3.29
C LEU A 74 12.22 -8.94 3.69
N ASN A 75 12.06 -10.16 3.17
CA ASN A 75 12.95 -11.29 3.46
C ASN A 75 14.18 -11.34 2.53
N ASN A 76 14.16 -10.63 1.40
CA ASN A 76 15.24 -10.65 0.41
C ASN A 76 15.76 -9.25 0.10
N LYS A 77 16.77 -8.82 0.87
CA LYS A 77 17.44 -7.52 0.69
C LYS A 77 17.97 -7.32 -0.74
N LYS A 78 18.51 -8.36 -1.38
CA LYS A 78 19.05 -8.25 -2.75
C LYS A 78 17.95 -7.93 -3.76
N ARG A 79 16.79 -8.58 -3.68
CA ARG A 79 15.63 -8.30 -4.54
C ARG A 79 15.09 -6.90 -4.30
N ARG A 80 14.99 -6.49 -3.03
CA ARG A 80 14.59 -5.12 -2.68
C ARG A 80 15.53 -4.07 -3.26
N ASP A 81 16.83 -4.22 -3.06
CA ASP A 81 17.82 -3.26 -3.56
C ASP A 81 17.78 -3.19 -5.10
N SER A 82 17.61 -4.35 -5.77
CA SER A 82 17.45 -4.43 -7.23
C SER A 82 16.18 -3.76 -7.74
N LEU A 83 15.05 -3.87 -7.03
CA LEU A 83 13.81 -3.17 -7.38
C LEU A 83 14.01 -1.65 -7.32
N ILE A 84 14.58 -1.17 -6.22
CA ILE A 84 14.82 0.27 -5.99
C ILE A 84 15.79 0.81 -7.03
N SER A 85 16.90 0.12 -7.31
CA SER A 85 17.86 0.56 -8.34
C SER A 85 17.21 0.62 -9.73
N THR A 86 16.41 -0.37 -10.09
CA THR A 86 15.68 -0.41 -11.37
C THR A 86 14.71 0.78 -11.49
N MET A 87 13.98 1.11 -10.42
CA MET A 87 13.10 2.29 -10.39
C MET A 87 13.89 3.59 -10.56
N GLN A 88 15.03 3.72 -9.88
CA GLN A 88 15.91 4.90 -10.01
C GLN A 88 16.47 5.04 -11.43
N GLU A 89 16.94 3.96 -12.05
CA GLU A 89 17.43 3.96 -13.43
C GLU A 89 16.32 4.31 -14.45
N ARG A 90 15.10 3.77 -14.26
CA ARG A 90 13.92 4.16 -15.07
C ARG A 90 13.66 5.66 -14.94
N LEU A 91 13.69 6.20 -13.73
CA LEU A 91 13.43 7.60 -13.46
C LEU A 91 14.48 8.52 -14.12
N GLU A 92 15.76 8.16 -14.07
CA GLU A 92 16.82 8.92 -14.73
C GLU A 92 16.69 8.92 -16.26
N ARG A 93 16.23 7.82 -16.85
CA ARG A 93 15.90 7.80 -18.30
C ARG A 93 14.75 8.76 -18.64
N ILE A 94 13.76 8.90 -17.76
CA ILE A 94 12.67 9.87 -17.93
C ILE A 94 13.21 11.29 -17.80
N ARG A 95 14.11 11.54 -16.83
CA ARG A 95 14.80 12.84 -16.68
C ARG A 95 15.56 13.23 -17.95
N ALA A 96 16.34 12.32 -18.51
CA ALA A 96 17.12 12.59 -19.73
C ALA A 96 16.23 12.94 -20.94
N ARG A 97 15.02 12.37 -21.01
CA ARG A 97 14.03 12.65 -22.06
C ARG A 97 13.18 13.90 -21.80
N ALA A 98 13.33 14.54 -20.65
CA ALA A 98 12.54 15.72 -20.31
C ALA A 98 12.85 16.93 -21.21
N ASP A 99 14.01 16.93 -21.89
CA ASP A 99 14.44 17.97 -22.84
C ASP A 99 14.27 19.39 -22.29
N GLY A 100 14.67 19.60 -21.03
CA GLY A 100 14.55 20.90 -20.35
C GLY A 100 13.13 21.28 -19.90
N ASN A 101 12.12 20.43 -20.08
CA ASN A 101 10.77 20.67 -19.57
C ASN A 101 10.77 20.72 -18.04
N LYS A 102 10.68 21.93 -17.49
CA LYS A 102 10.72 22.22 -16.05
C LYS A 102 9.68 21.43 -15.25
N LYS A 103 8.49 21.22 -15.80
CA LYS A 103 7.40 20.49 -15.14
C LYS A 103 7.68 18.99 -15.09
N THR A 104 8.20 18.42 -16.17
CA THR A 104 8.65 17.03 -16.20
C THR A 104 9.80 16.82 -15.20
N ILE A 105 10.77 17.73 -15.14
CA ILE A 105 11.89 17.66 -14.19
C ILE A 105 11.38 17.72 -12.73
N GLU A 106 10.47 18.65 -12.42
CA GLU A 106 9.85 18.75 -11.10
C GLU A 106 9.13 17.45 -10.71
N LEU A 107 8.40 16.85 -11.65
CA LEU A 107 7.70 15.58 -11.42
C LEU A 107 8.66 14.41 -11.20
N VAL A 108 9.78 14.37 -11.92
CA VAL A 108 10.84 13.38 -11.73
C VAL A 108 11.47 13.55 -10.34
N ASP A 109 11.73 14.78 -9.88
CA ASP A 109 12.28 15.03 -8.54
C ASP A 109 11.33 14.56 -7.43
N ILE A 110 10.01 14.79 -7.60
CA ILE A 110 8.99 14.25 -6.70
C ILE A 110 9.02 12.71 -6.71
N GLY A 111 9.12 12.10 -7.90
CA GLY A 111 9.25 10.65 -8.06
C GLY A 111 10.48 10.10 -7.32
N ALA A 112 11.63 10.77 -7.42
CA ALA A 112 12.86 10.36 -6.75
C ALA A 112 12.71 10.36 -5.22
N GLN A 113 12.07 11.40 -4.68
CA GLN A 113 11.76 11.47 -3.25
C GLN A 113 10.81 10.35 -2.81
N SER A 114 9.81 10.02 -3.64
CA SER A 114 8.88 8.94 -3.36
C SER A 114 9.56 7.57 -3.35
N ILE A 115 10.41 7.28 -4.34
CA ILE A 115 11.23 6.05 -4.38
C ILE A 115 12.13 5.94 -3.14
N ALA A 116 12.76 7.04 -2.73
CA ALA A 116 13.61 7.06 -1.53
C ALA A 116 12.80 6.74 -0.26
N LYS A 117 11.61 7.35 -0.09
CA LYS A 117 10.69 7.06 1.01
C LYS A 117 10.25 5.59 0.99
N PHE A 118 9.92 5.07 -0.18
CA PHE A 118 9.53 3.67 -0.38
C PHE A 118 10.65 2.68 -0.03
N GLY A 119 11.90 3.00 -0.39
CA GLY A 119 13.07 2.23 0.04
C GLY A 119 13.24 2.21 1.56
N LYS A 120 13.12 3.37 2.22
CA LYS A 120 13.20 3.49 3.69
C LYS A 120 12.07 2.74 4.39
N TRP A 121 10.86 2.80 3.84
CA TRP A 121 9.67 2.16 4.40
C TRP A 121 9.87 0.67 4.67
N PHE A 122 10.55 -0.08 3.80
CA PHE A 122 10.82 -1.51 4.04
C PHE A 122 11.60 -1.77 5.34
N GLY A 123 12.61 -0.95 5.63
CA GLY A 123 13.41 -1.09 6.85
C GLY A 123 12.57 -0.81 8.09
N ASP A 124 11.90 0.34 8.10
CA ASP A 124 11.02 0.75 9.19
C ASP A 124 9.92 -0.30 9.45
N TYR A 125 9.33 -0.84 8.38
CA TYR A 125 8.26 -1.83 8.43
C TYR A 125 8.74 -3.19 8.94
N TYR A 126 9.93 -3.62 8.52
CA TYR A 126 10.57 -4.84 9.04
C TYR A 126 10.82 -4.75 10.55
N ASP A 127 11.40 -3.64 11.01
CA ASP A 127 11.71 -3.42 12.43
C ASP A 127 10.44 -3.32 13.28
N LEU A 128 9.39 -2.66 12.76
CA LEU A 128 8.09 -2.62 13.41
C LEU A 128 7.46 -4.01 13.53
N ARG A 129 7.50 -4.84 12.48
CA ARG A 129 7.02 -6.23 12.53
C ARG A 129 7.76 -7.05 13.58
N LYS A 130 9.08 -6.95 13.65
CA LYS A 130 9.90 -7.63 14.66
C LYS A 130 9.52 -7.20 16.08
N LYS A 131 9.36 -5.89 16.29
CA LYS A 131 8.93 -5.31 17.58
C LYS A 131 7.53 -5.77 17.96
N ALA A 132 6.58 -5.73 17.03
CA ALA A 132 5.19 -6.13 17.23
C ALA A 132 5.09 -7.62 17.56
N LYS A 133 5.73 -8.49 16.77
CA LYS A 133 5.78 -9.93 17.03
C LYS A 133 6.30 -10.25 18.43
N ARG A 134 7.35 -9.57 18.89
CA ARG A 134 7.87 -9.76 20.25
C ARG A 134 6.85 -9.36 21.33
N LYS A 135 6.16 -8.23 21.16
CA LYS A 135 5.17 -7.76 22.14
C LYS A 135 3.94 -8.67 22.18
N PHE A 136 3.38 -9.03 21.03
CA PHE A 136 2.18 -9.88 20.98
C PHE A 136 2.44 -11.30 21.47
N ARG A 137 3.64 -11.86 21.25
CA ARG A 137 4.02 -13.18 21.78
C ARG A 137 4.02 -13.29 23.31
N ALA A 138 4.06 -12.16 24.02
CA ALA A 138 3.93 -12.15 25.48
C ALA A 138 2.47 -12.27 25.95
N ILE A 139 1.51 -12.22 25.01
CA ILE A 139 0.06 -12.13 25.28
C ILE A 139 -0.68 -13.33 24.68
N THR A 140 -0.36 -13.68 23.43
CA THR A 140 -1.04 -14.75 22.68
C THR A 140 -0.01 -15.69 22.02
N PRO A 141 -0.35 -16.96 21.75
CA PRO A 141 0.49 -17.88 20.99
C PRO A 141 1.01 -17.30 19.66
N LYS A 142 2.19 -17.79 19.23
CA LYS A 142 2.85 -17.29 18.02
C LYS A 142 1.99 -17.43 16.76
N ASP A 143 1.16 -18.48 16.71
CA ASP A 143 0.34 -18.85 15.56
C ASP A 143 -0.94 -17.99 15.47
N ASN A 144 -1.20 -17.17 16.49
CA ASN A 144 -2.28 -16.18 16.51
C ASN A 144 -1.83 -14.80 16.02
N ILE A 145 -0.58 -14.66 15.57
CA ILE A 145 0.03 -13.40 15.15
C ILE A 145 0.39 -13.50 13.68
N LEU A 146 -0.58 -13.15 12.84
CA LEU A 146 -0.56 -13.42 11.41
C LEU A 146 -0.09 -12.20 10.63
N PHE A 147 1.13 -12.29 10.10
CA PHE A 147 1.71 -11.31 9.17
C PHE A 147 1.70 -11.79 7.72
N ASP A 148 1.31 -13.05 7.49
CA ASP A 148 1.35 -13.70 6.19
C ASP A 148 0.32 -13.12 5.20
N GLY A 149 0.61 -13.32 3.92
CA GLY A 149 -0.24 -12.83 2.84
C GLY A 149 -1.67 -13.34 2.88
N LEU A 150 -1.92 -14.60 3.24
CA LEU A 150 -3.28 -15.16 3.22
C LEU A 150 -4.16 -14.49 4.27
N ALA A 151 -3.70 -14.46 5.52
CA ALA A 151 -4.44 -13.81 6.60
C ALA A 151 -4.69 -12.34 6.27
N ARG A 152 -3.67 -11.61 5.83
CA ARG A 152 -3.82 -10.18 5.52
C ARG A 152 -4.78 -9.92 4.35
N VAL A 153 -4.72 -10.70 3.26
CA VAL A 153 -5.62 -10.56 2.10
C VAL A 153 -7.06 -10.87 2.47
N SER A 154 -7.32 -11.95 3.21
CA SER A 154 -8.67 -12.34 3.62
C SER A 154 -9.33 -11.33 4.57
N HIS A 155 -8.56 -10.39 5.13
CA HIS A 155 -9.04 -9.38 6.08
C HIS A 155 -9.02 -7.95 5.51
N VAL A 156 -8.82 -7.78 4.20
CA VAL A 156 -8.84 -6.46 3.53
C VAL A 156 -10.26 -5.92 3.35
N THR A 157 -11.24 -6.81 3.19
CA THR A 157 -12.63 -6.43 2.90
C THR A 157 -13.61 -7.14 3.83
N ASP A 158 -14.79 -6.56 3.96
CA ASP A 158 -16.01 -7.27 4.32
C ASP A 158 -16.88 -7.49 3.05
N ALA A 159 -18.18 -7.74 3.21
CA ALA A 159 -19.09 -7.98 2.08
C ALA A 159 -19.31 -6.73 1.19
N THR A 160 -18.81 -5.55 1.58
CA THR A 160 -18.78 -4.36 0.72
C THR A 160 -17.71 -4.44 -0.37
N ASP A 161 -16.73 -5.34 -0.24
CA ASP A 161 -15.64 -5.54 -1.22
C ASP A 161 -14.81 -4.28 -1.55
N TRP A 162 -14.75 -3.34 -0.60
CA TRP A 162 -14.03 -2.08 -0.77
C TRP A 162 -12.55 -2.23 -0.39
N ARG A 163 -11.67 -2.34 -1.40
CA ARG A 163 -10.23 -2.60 -1.23
C ARG A 163 -9.45 -1.31 -1.04
N VAL A 164 -9.24 -0.94 0.22
CA VAL A 164 -8.59 0.32 0.62
C VAL A 164 -7.15 0.06 1.10
N GLU A 165 -6.96 -0.39 2.34
CA GLU A 165 -5.63 -0.67 2.91
C GLU A 165 -5.43 -2.17 3.23
N LEU A 166 -4.17 -2.59 3.31
CA LEU A 166 -3.82 -3.89 3.90
C LEU A 166 -3.64 -3.69 5.40
N PRO A 167 -4.18 -4.58 6.26
CA PRO A 167 -3.87 -4.50 7.68
C PRO A 167 -2.38 -4.78 7.90
N PHE A 168 -1.78 -4.19 8.92
CA PHE A 168 -0.38 -4.46 9.33
C PHE A 168 -0.24 -5.88 9.87
N VAL A 169 -1.20 -6.32 10.68
CA VAL A 169 -1.25 -7.64 11.32
C VAL A 169 -2.70 -8.08 11.51
N VAL A 170 -2.93 -9.39 11.43
CA VAL A 170 -4.18 -10.02 11.89
C VAL A 170 -3.87 -10.81 13.17
N LEU A 171 -4.69 -10.61 14.20
CA LEU A 171 -4.57 -11.27 15.49
C LEU A 171 -5.79 -12.16 15.72
N THR A 172 -5.58 -13.42 16.09
CA THR A 172 -6.64 -14.42 16.29
C THR A 172 -6.57 -14.99 17.72
N PRO A 173 -6.95 -14.23 18.76
CA PRO A 173 -6.84 -14.66 20.17
C PRO A 173 -7.60 -15.97 20.46
N ASP A 174 -7.12 -16.76 21.42
CA ASP A 174 -7.77 -17.99 21.91
C ASP A 174 -8.82 -17.73 22.99
N SER A 175 -8.71 -16.60 23.68
CA SER A 175 -9.57 -16.28 24.81
C SER A 175 -9.87 -14.79 24.93
N GLU A 176 -11.01 -14.47 25.54
CA GLU A 176 -11.44 -13.11 25.83
C GLU A 176 -10.44 -12.38 26.75
N ALA A 177 -9.74 -13.12 27.62
CA ALA A 177 -8.74 -12.60 28.53
C ALA A 177 -7.54 -11.93 27.81
N GLU A 178 -7.26 -12.31 26.56
CA GLU A 178 -6.17 -11.72 25.75
C GLU A 178 -6.53 -10.35 25.19
N ILE A 179 -7.83 -10.08 24.96
CA ILE A 179 -8.31 -8.96 24.13
C ILE A 179 -7.81 -7.61 24.65
N ALA A 180 -7.99 -7.33 25.95
CA ALA A 180 -7.59 -6.06 26.53
C ALA A 180 -6.08 -5.79 26.37
N ALA A 181 -5.25 -6.82 26.56
CA ALA A 181 -3.80 -6.72 26.43
C ALA A 181 -3.37 -6.53 24.96
N LEU A 182 -4.02 -7.22 24.02
CA LEU A 182 -3.79 -7.06 22.58
C LEU A 182 -4.14 -5.63 22.13
N VAL A 183 -5.33 -5.13 22.48
CA VAL A 183 -5.77 -3.76 22.15
C VAL A 183 -4.79 -2.72 22.69
N LYS A 184 -4.41 -2.81 23.98
CA LYS A 184 -3.43 -1.90 24.59
C LYS A 184 -2.09 -1.95 23.87
N THR A 185 -1.67 -3.14 23.43
CA THR A 185 -0.41 -3.33 22.72
C THR A 185 -0.45 -2.72 21.32
N CYS A 186 -1.55 -2.91 20.57
CA CYS A 186 -1.78 -2.26 19.28
C CYS A 186 -1.67 -0.75 19.38
N ILE A 187 -2.37 -0.14 20.35
CA ILE A 187 -2.32 1.31 20.60
C ILE A 187 -0.88 1.76 20.91
N SER A 188 -0.16 1.02 21.76
CA SER A 188 1.25 1.32 22.09
C SER A 188 2.22 1.20 20.91
N LEU A 189 1.82 0.51 19.84
CA LEU A 189 2.57 0.35 18.60
C LEU A 189 2.12 1.35 17.53
N GLY A 190 1.13 2.20 17.82
CA GLY A 190 0.55 3.14 16.86
C GLY A 190 -0.38 2.48 15.84
N LEU A 191 -0.97 1.32 16.19
CA LEU A 191 -1.87 0.58 15.31
C LEU A 191 -3.33 0.91 15.63
N THR A 192 -4.09 1.27 14.59
CA THR A 192 -5.55 1.36 14.65
C THR A 192 -6.15 -0.04 14.82
N VAL A 193 -7.03 -0.24 15.81
CA VAL A 193 -7.64 -1.54 16.07
C VAL A 193 -8.95 -1.67 15.32
N ILE A 194 -9.10 -2.78 14.60
CA ILE A 194 -10.32 -3.13 13.86
C ILE A 194 -10.84 -4.47 14.41
N PRO A 195 -11.93 -4.49 15.19
CA PRO A 195 -12.56 -5.73 15.59
C PRO A 195 -13.27 -6.36 14.38
N ARG A 196 -13.15 -7.67 14.22
CA ARG A 196 -13.77 -8.39 13.10
C ARG A 196 -14.27 -9.77 13.56
N GLY A 197 -15.53 -10.08 13.28
CA GLY A 197 -16.04 -11.47 13.30
C GLY A 197 -15.88 -12.13 11.92
N GLY A 198 -16.94 -12.69 11.36
CA GLY A 198 -16.91 -13.32 10.03
C GLY A 198 -16.71 -12.36 8.83
N GLY A 199 -16.65 -11.04 9.05
CA GLY A 199 -16.43 -10.07 7.98
C GLY A 199 -17.57 -9.98 6.94
N THR A 200 -18.80 -10.24 7.34
CA THR A 200 -19.98 -10.27 6.46
C THR A 200 -20.78 -8.95 6.44
N GLY A 201 -20.25 -7.89 7.06
CA GLY A 201 -20.89 -6.58 7.07
C GLY A 201 -20.97 -5.96 5.67
N TYR A 202 -22.05 -5.22 5.39
CA TYR A 202 -22.30 -4.57 4.09
C TYR A 202 -22.03 -3.05 4.10
N THR A 203 -21.47 -2.52 5.19
CA THR A 203 -21.25 -1.08 5.38
C THR A 203 -19.77 -0.70 5.48
N GLY A 204 -18.85 -1.62 5.17
CA GLY A 204 -17.40 -1.38 5.26
C GLY A 204 -16.84 -1.28 6.68
N GLY A 205 -17.58 -1.76 7.69
CA GLY A 205 -17.25 -1.56 9.11
C GLY A 205 -15.98 -2.31 9.56
N ALA A 206 -15.55 -3.33 8.83
CA ALA A 206 -14.34 -4.10 9.13
C ALA A 206 -13.20 -3.89 8.12
N ILE A 207 -13.30 -2.85 7.28
CA ILE A 207 -12.32 -2.56 6.22
C ILE A 207 -11.18 -1.69 6.77
N PRO A 208 -9.91 -2.11 6.61
CA PRO A 208 -8.78 -1.27 6.94
C PRO A 208 -8.72 -0.01 6.07
N LEU A 209 -8.79 1.15 6.72
CA LEU A 209 -8.61 2.47 6.08
C LEU A 209 -7.22 3.06 6.32
N ASP A 210 -6.42 2.42 7.18
CA ASP A 210 -5.03 2.78 7.47
C ASP A 210 -4.14 1.53 7.36
N ALA A 211 -2.98 1.66 6.71
CA ALA A 211 -1.97 0.60 6.60
C ALA A 211 -1.40 0.18 7.96
N MET A 212 -1.40 1.09 8.94
CA MET A 212 -0.99 0.85 10.33
C MET A 212 -2.21 0.42 11.16
N SER A 213 -2.86 -0.67 10.76
CA SER A 213 -4.01 -1.24 11.46
C SER A 213 -3.77 -2.68 11.89
N ALA A 214 -4.32 -3.06 13.04
CA ALA A 214 -4.39 -4.43 13.51
C ALA A 214 -5.84 -4.89 13.45
N VAL A 215 -6.11 -5.94 12.67
CA VAL A 215 -7.41 -6.61 12.71
C VAL A 215 -7.37 -7.64 13.82
N ILE A 216 -8.29 -7.55 14.77
CA ILE A 216 -8.49 -8.58 15.80
C ILE A 216 -9.68 -9.42 15.34
N ASN A 217 -9.39 -10.62 14.84
CA ASN A 217 -10.40 -11.56 14.39
C ASN A 217 -10.86 -12.42 15.59
N THR A 218 -12.14 -12.32 15.90
CA THR A 218 -12.78 -13.00 17.04
C THR A 218 -13.51 -14.29 16.65
N GLU A 219 -13.38 -14.80 15.42
CA GLU A 219 -14.07 -16.02 14.95
C GLU A 219 -13.69 -17.29 15.72
N LYS A 220 -12.54 -17.29 16.40
CA LYS A 220 -12.08 -18.42 17.23
C LYS A 220 -12.65 -18.39 18.66
N LEU A 221 -13.14 -17.23 19.12
CA LEU A 221 -13.66 -17.05 20.48
C LEU A 221 -14.99 -17.77 20.68
#